data_AF-A0A523A0R7-F1
#
_entry.id   AF-A0A523A0R7-F1
#
_cell.length_a   1.000
_cell.length_b   1.000
_cell.length_c   1.000
_cell.angle_alpha   90.00
_cell.angle_beta   90.00
_cell.angle_gamma   90.00
#
_symmetry.space_group_name_H-M   'P 1'
#
loop_
_entity.id
_entity.type
_entity.pdbx_description
1 polymer ?
#
loop_
_entity_poly.entity_id
_entity_poly.type
_entity_poly.pdbx_seq_one_letter_code
_entity_poly.pdbx_strand_id
1 'polypeptide(L)'
;MQTPDPLTALNRLFAQALLRLGDTGEIDAACRLAAQGWSLLRHHQPKEAERLNGVMHNLTHPRRHGRKESPPGEGTVSSTPTPKEAHS
;
A
#
# COMPACT_ATOMS: atom_id res chain seq x y z
N MET A 1 23.60 20.79 -7.25
CA MET A 1 22.32 20.07 -7.09
C MET A 1 21.55 20.79 -5.99
N GLN A 2 20.36 21.33 -6.27
CA GLN A 2 19.59 22.02 -5.24
C GLN A 2 18.92 20.97 -4.34
N THR A 3 19.31 20.94 -3.07
CA THR A 3 18.70 20.05 -2.08
C THR A 3 17.22 20.42 -1.96
N PRO A 4 16.29 19.46 -2.07
CA PRO A 4 14.88 19.76 -1.88
C PRO A 4 14.67 20.35 -0.48
N ASP A 5 13.71 21.26 -0.37
CA ASP A 5 13.27 21.80 0.90
C ASP A 5 13.02 20.66 1.91
N PRO A 6 13.57 20.75 3.14
CA PRO A 6 13.46 19.67 4.12
C PRO A 6 12.02 19.27 4.44
N LEU A 7 11.07 20.22 4.45
CA LEU A 7 9.66 19.91 4.69
C LEU A 7 9.08 19.11 3.51
N THR A 8 9.33 19.53 2.27
CA THR A 8 8.92 18.74 1.10
C THR A 8 9.54 17.33 1.12
N ALA A 9 10.81 17.20 1.50
CA ALA A 9 11.48 15.90 1.58
C ALA A 9 10.86 15.01 2.66
N LEU A 10 10.62 15.56 3.86
CA LEU A 10 9.98 14.86 4.96
C LEU A 10 8.55 14.45 4.63
N ASN A 11 7.77 15.34 4.02
CA ASN A 11 6.37 15.06 3.65
C ASN A 11 6.29 13.93 2.61
N ARG A 12 7.27 13.80 1.71
CA ARG A 12 7.38 12.66 0.80
C ARG A 12 7.65 11.34 1.53
N LEU A 13 8.56 11.34 2.50
CA LEU A 13 8.82 10.14 3.33
C LEU A 13 7.59 9.75 4.13
N PHE A 14 6.90 10.74 4.71
CA PHE A 14 5.65 10.52 5.43
C PHE A 14 4.58 9.93 4.51
N ALA A 15 4.37 10.50 3.32
CA ALA A 15 3.45 9.95 2.32
C ALA A 15 3.78 8.49 1.95
N GLN A 16 5.06 8.14 1.77
CA GLN A 16 5.48 6.76 1.50
C GLN A 16 5.18 5.82 2.67
N ALA A 17 5.40 6.26 3.91
CA ALA A 17 5.09 5.48 5.10
C ALA A 17 3.57 5.21 5.21
N LEU A 18 2.74 6.21 4.94
CA LEU A 18 1.28 6.08 4.93
C LEU A 18 0.80 5.08 3.88
N LEU A 19 1.37 5.11 2.67
CA LEU A 19 1.04 4.15 1.62
C LEU A 19 1.42 2.72 2.01
N ARG A 20 2.61 2.53 2.58
CA ARG A 20 3.05 1.22 3.09
C ARG A 20 2.16 0.70 4.21
N LEU A 21 1.70 1.58 5.09
CA LEU A 21 0.75 1.23 6.15
C LEU A 21 -0.61 0.81 5.56
N GLY A 22 -1.09 1.51 4.53
CA GLY A 22 -2.26 1.06 3.77
C GLY A 22 -2.06 -0.30 3.09
N ASP A 23 -0.85 -0.59 2.59
CA ASP A 23 -0.52 -1.86 1.95
C ASP A 23 -0.52 -3.04 2.95
N THR A 24 -0.31 -2.81 4.25
CA THR A 24 -0.45 -3.84 5.30
C THR A 24 -1.88 -4.06 5.78
N GLY A 25 -2.86 -3.38 5.16
CA GLY A 25 -4.27 -3.44 5.55
C GLY A 25 -4.69 -2.40 6.60
N GLU A 26 -3.77 -1.58 7.09
CA GLU A 26 -4.02 -0.54 8.11
C GLU A 26 -4.50 0.78 7.47
N ILE A 27 -5.47 0.69 6.55
CA ILE A 27 -5.94 1.83 5.74
C ILE A 27 -6.55 2.93 6.62
N ASP A 28 -7.37 2.56 7.62
CA ASP A 28 -7.99 3.53 8.52
C ASP A 28 -6.95 4.31 9.33
N ALA A 29 -5.92 3.62 9.83
CA ALA A 29 -4.83 4.25 10.56
C ALA A 29 -4.04 5.21 9.64
N ALA A 30 -3.73 4.76 8.41
CA ALA A 30 -3.06 5.59 7.42
C ALA A 30 -3.88 6.84 7.04
N CYS A 31 -5.19 6.69 6.82
CA CYS A 31 -6.09 7.82 6.53
C CYS A 31 -6.16 8.82 7.69
N ARG A 32 -6.26 8.35 8.94
CA ARG A 32 -6.28 9.22 10.13
C ARG A 32 -4.97 10.01 10.29
N LEU A 33 -3.83 9.37 10.07
CA LEU A 33 -2.53 10.04 10.13
C LEU A 33 -2.36 11.06 9.00
N ALA A 34 -2.79 10.71 7.78
CA ALA A 34 -2.79 11.63 6.64
C ALA A 34 -3.67 12.87 6.88
N ALA A 35 -4.88 12.68 7.44
CA ALA A 35 -5.79 13.77 7.76
C ALA A 35 -5.24 14.72 8.84
N GLN A 36 -4.57 14.18 9.86
CA GLN A 36 -3.89 14.98 10.88
C GLN A 36 -2.76 15.81 10.27
N GLY A 37 -1.90 15.19 9.44
CA GLY A 37 -0.85 15.91 8.72
C GLY A 37 -1.40 17.00 7.80
N TRP A 38 -2.49 16.71 7.08
CA TRP A 38 -3.19 17.69 6.25
C TRP A 38 -3.68 18.88 7.08
N SER A 39 -4.31 18.62 8.24
CA SER A 39 -4.82 19.68 9.12
C SER A 39 -3.72 20.60 9.63
N LEU A 40 -2.50 20.09 9.86
CA LEU A 40 -1.34 20.90 10.26
C LEU A 40 -0.83 21.79 9.13
N LEU A 41 -0.84 21.29 7.89
CA LEU A 41 -0.22 21.96 6.75
C LEU A 41 -1.17 22.89 5.98
N ARG A 42 -2.50 22.67 6.05
CA ARG A 42 -3.47 23.34 5.15
C ARG A 42 -3.42 24.87 5.13
N HIS A 43 -3.04 25.51 6.25
CA HIS A 43 -3.02 26.98 6.37
C HIS A 43 -1.68 27.60 6.02
N HIS A 44 -0.58 26.91 6.34
CA HIS A 44 0.78 27.47 6.19
C HIS A 44 1.51 26.94 4.97
N GLN A 45 1.20 25.72 4.54
CA GLN A 45 1.91 24.99 3.49
C GLN A 45 0.91 24.24 2.59
N PRO A 46 0.05 24.96 1.84
CA PRO A 46 -1.06 24.37 1.10
C PRO A 46 -0.61 23.33 0.05
N LYS A 47 0.56 23.55 -0.58
CA LYS A 47 1.15 22.61 -1.54
C LYS A 47 1.50 21.26 -0.92
N GLU A 48 1.99 21.26 0.31
CA GLU A 48 2.34 20.04 1.03
C GLU A 48 1.09 19.36 1.62
N ALA A 49 0.08 20.14 2.01
CA ALA A 49 -1.24 19.62 2.38
C ALA A 49 -1.91 18.90 1.19
N GLU A 50 -1.91 19.49 -0.01
CA GLU A 50 -2.51 18.88 -1.21
C GLU A 50 -1.94 17.49 -1.51
N ARG A 51 -0.63 17.27 -1.27
CA ARG A 51 -0.02 15.94 -1.40
C ARG A 51 -0.66 14.92 -0.45
N LEU A 52 -0.86 15.28 0.81
CA LEU A 52 -1.50 14.40 1.80
C LEU A 52 -2.97 14.14 1.46
N ASN A 53 -3.65 15.13 0.86
CA ASN A 53 -4.99 14.92 0.32
C ASN A 53 -4.99 13.85 -0.80
N GLY A 54 -4.01 13.91 -1.71
CA GLY A 54 -3.81 12.88 -2.73
C GLY A 54 -3.50 11.50 -2.14
N VAL A 55 -2.76 11.42 -1.03
CA VAL A 55 -2.50 10.15 -0.32
C VAL A 55 -3.79 9.55 0.23
N MET A 56 -4.63 10.35 0.90
CA MET A 56 -5.93 9.88 1.39
C MET A 56 -6.80 9.32 0.25
N HIS A 57 -6.84 10.00 -0.89
CA HIS A 57 -7.58 9.53 -2.06
C HIS A 57 -7.03 8.21 -2.61
N ASN A 58 -5.70 8.06 -2.65
CA ASN A 58 -5.07 6.81 -3.09
C ASN A 58 -5.39 5.64 -2.13
N LEU A 59 -5.27 5.88 -0.82
CA LEU A 59 -5.55 4.88 0.22
C LEU A 59 -7.00 4.37 0.16
N THR A 60 -7.95 5.26 -0.12
CA THR A 60 -9.38 4.95 -0.19
C THR A 60 -9.84 4.44 -1.55
N HIS A 61 -8.95 4.39 -2.55
CA HIS A 61 -9.33 3.96 -3.89
C HIS A 61 -9.64 2.45 -3.92
N PRO A 62 -10.79 2.02 -4.48
CA PRO A 62 -11.22 0.61 -4.44
C PRO A 62 -10.27 -0.40 -5.10
N ARG A 63 -9.32 0.04 -5.94
CA ARG A 63 -8.31 -0.84 -6.55
C ARG A 63 -7.27 -1.33 -5.54
N ARG A 64 -7.08 -0.66 -4.39
CA ARG A 64 -6.21 -1.12 -3.29
C ARG A 64 -6.88 -2.16 -2.39
N HIS A 65 -8.21 -2.10 -2.24
CA HIS A 65 -8.98 -3.06 -1.44
C HIS A 65 -9.05 -4.48 -2.05
N GLY A 66 -8.60 -4.67 -3.29
CA GLY A 66 -8.64 -5.95 -4.00
C GLY A 66 -7.39 -6.83 -3.82
N ARG A 67 -6.27 -6.30 -3.31
CA ARG A 67 -5.06 -7.11 -3.06
C ARG A 67 -5.08 -7.66 -1.64
N LYS A 68 -6.03 -8.56 -1.35
CA LYS A 68 -5.76 -9.56 -0.33
C LYS A 68 -4.83 -10.57 -0.98
N GLU A 69 -3.59 -10.63 -0.51
CA GLU A 69 -2.66 -11.70 -0.86
C GLU A 69 -3.37 -13.04 -0.62
N SER A 70 -3.55 -13.81 -1.68
CA SER A 70 -3.78 -15.25 -1.55
C SER A 70 -2.52 -15.86 -0.92
N PRO A 71 -2.63 -16.72 0.11
CA PRO A 71 -1.45 -17.37 0.69
C PRO A 71 -0.74 -18.19 -0.38
N PRO A 72 0.59 -18.11 -0.52
CA PRO A 72 1.33 -19.03 -1.37
C PRO A 72 1.50 -20.35 -0.61
N GLY A 73 0.68 -21.35 -0.96
CA GLY A 73 1.01 -22.73 -0.64
C GLY A 73 -0.16 -23.59 -0.21
N GLU A 74 -0.96 -24.04 -1.16
CA GLU A 74 -1.54 -25.37 -1.05
C GLU A 74 -1.82 -25.95 -2.43
N GLY A 75 -1.29 -27.15 -2.70
CA GLY A 75 -1.75 -27.98 -3.81
C GLY A 75 -0.86 -28.09 -5.04
N THR A 76 0.38 -28.56 -4.91
CA THR A 76 0.95 -29.43 -5.95
C THR A 76 1.61 -30.62 -5.27
N VAL A 77 0.78 -31.51 -4.74
CA VAL A 77 1.18 -32.89 -4.52
C VAL A 77 1.03 -33.58 -5.88
N SER A 78 2.15 -33.62 -6.61
CA SER A 78 2.28 -34.43 -7.81
C SER A 78 2.30 -35.90 -7.39
N SER A 79 1.17 -36.58 -7.53
CA SER A 79 1.07 -38.03 -7.36
C SER A 79 0.93 -38.67 -8.74
N THR A 80 2.07 -39.13 -9.27
CA THR A 80 2.14 -40.38 -10.06
C THR A 80 3.09 -41.30 -9.28
N PRO A 81 2.85 -42.63 -9.18
CA PRO A 81 2.83 -43.51 -10.36
C PRO A 81 1.90 -44.73 -10.27
N THR A 82 1.57 -45.37 -11.40
CA THR A 82 1.90 -46.79 -11.69
C THR A 82 1.34 -47.23 -13.05
N PRO A 83 2.11 -48.00 -13.84
CA PRO A 83 1.63 -48.68 -15.04
C PRO A 83 0.96 -50.00 -14.63
N LYS A 84 -0.20 -50.33 -15.23
CA LYS A 84 -0.72 -51.70 -15.18
C LYS A 84 -0.59 -52.38 -16.54
N GLU A 85 -0.11 -53.62 -16.39
CA GLU A 85 0.38 -54.56 -17.38
C GLU A 85 -0.66 -55.02 -18.41
N ALA A 86 -0.10 -55.65 -19.43
CA ALA A 86 -0.73 -56.40 -20.52
C ALA A 86 -1.64 -57.56 -20.07
N HIS A 87 -2.28 -58.18 -21.09
CA HIS A 87 -3.25 -59.29 -21.13
C HIS A 87 -4.71 -58.82 -21.31
N SER A 88 -5.47 -59.22 -22.33
CA SER A 88 -5.35 -60.26 -23.37
C SER A 88 -6.15 -59.85 -24.61
#